data_AF-A0A1G3R361-F1
#
_entry.id   AF-A0A1G3R361-F1
#
_cell.length_a   1.000
_cell.length_b   1.000
_cell.length_c   1.000
_cell.angle_alpha   90.00
_cell.angle_beta   90.00
_cell.angle_gamma   90.00
#
_symmetry.space_group_name_H-M   'P 1'
#
loop_
_entity.id
_entity.type
_entity.pdbx_description
1 polymer ?
#
loop_
_entity_poly.entity_id
_entity_poly.type
_entity_poly.pdbx_seq_one_letter_code
_entity_poly.pdbx_strand_id
1 'polypeptide(L)' 'MAERIGDFLVRTGSMTPEQVQAVLRVQQAGDRRRFGEIALALGYLGNDSIKRYVDYMEKQKGG' A
#
# COMPACT_ATOMS: atom_id res chain seq x y z
N MET A 1 6.58 -17.46 0.07
CA MET A 1 7.03 -16.23 0.74
C MET A 1 6.26 -15.08 0.11
N ALA A 2 5.26 -14.52 0.79
CA ALA A 2 4.47 -13.42 0.22
C ALA A 2 5.37 -12.19 0.10
N GLU A 3 5.62 -11.73 -1.13
CA GLU A 3 6.31 -10.46 -1.38
C GLU A 3 5.55 -9.35 -0.64
N ARG A 4 6.24 -8.57 0.20
CA ARG A 4 5.60 -7.46 0.92
C ARG A 4 5.21 -6.41 -0.10
N ILE A 5 3.95 -5.96 -0.05
CA ILE A 5 3.40 -4.94 -0.95
C ILE A 5 4.27 -3.66 -0.99
N GLY A 6 4.88 -3.29 0.14
CA GLY A 6 5.79 -2.15 0.22
C GLY A 6 7.02 -2.30 -0.68
N ASP A 7 7.67 -3.47 -0.67
CA ASP A 7 8.84 -3.76 -1.51
C ASP A 7 8.47 -3.77 -3.00
N PHE A 8 7.30 -4.31 -3.35
CA PHE A 8 6.80 -4.27 -4.73
C PHE A 8 6.60 -2.82 -5.20
N LEU A 9 5.94 -1.98 -4.40
CA LEU A 9 5.66 -0.59 -4.75
C LEU A 9 6.93 0.26 -4.87
N VAL A 10 7.96 -0.04 -4.08
CA VAL A 10 9.29 0.58 -4.23
C VAL A 10 9.95 0.13 -5.52
N ARG A 11 9.94 -1.17 -5.82
CA ARG A 11 10.55 -1.73 -7.03
C ARG A 11 9.90 -1.19 -8.31
N THR A 12 8.59 -0.95 -8.29
CA THR A 12 7.86 -0.38 -9.45
C THR A 12 7.96 1.15 -9.55
N GLY A 13 8.63 1.82 -8.60
CA GLY A 13 8.71 3.28 -8.55
C GLY A 13 7.40 3.97 -8.17
N SER A 14 6.42 3.22 -7.65
CA SER A 14 5.12 3.75 -7.24
C SER A 14 5.19 4.43 -5.87
N MET A 15 6.15 4.04 -5.04
CA MET A 15 6.42 4.64 -3.73
C MET A 15 7.91 4.67 -3.45
N THR A 16 8.37 5.59 -2.59
CA THR A 16 9.74 5.56 -2.05
C THR A 16 9.82 4.70 -0.78
N PRO A 17 11.01 4.22 -0.41
CA PRO A 17 11.21 3.50 0.86
C PRO A 17 10.72 4.30 2.08
N GLU A 18 10.88 5.62 2.07
CA GLU A 18 10.43 6.48 3.17
C GLU A 18 8.90 6.54 3.26
N GLN A 19 8.21 6.58 2.12
CA GLN A 19 6.75 6.55 2.06
C GLN A 19 6.21 5.21 2.57
N VAL A 20 6.87 4.09 2.20
CA VAL A 20 6.53 2.78 2.75
C VAL A 20 6.71 2.75 4.27
N GLN A 21 7.81 3.29 4.77
CA GLN A 21 8.03 3.39 6.21
C GLN A 21 6.97 4.23 6.92
N ALA A 22 6.57 5.37 6.35
CA ALA A 22 5.52 6.22 6.92
C ALA A 22 4.19 5.46 7.04
N VAL A 23 3.81 4.69 6.01
CA VAL A 23 2.62 3.83 6.05
C VAL A 23 2.73 2.76 7.15
N LEU A 24 3.88 2.09 7.25
CA LEU A 24 4.13 1.06 8.27
C LEU A 24 4.09 1.64 9.69
N ARG A 25 4.54 2.88 9.90
CA ARG A 25 4.45 3.55 11.20
C ARG A 25 3.00 3.80 11.61
N VAL A 26 2.17 4.27 10.67
CA VAL A 26 0.73 4.48 10.95
C VAL A 26 0.05 3.16 11.27
N GLN A 27 0.36 2.09 10.53
CA GLN A 27 -0.19 0.77 10.81
C GLN A 27 0.26 0.25 12.19
N GLN A 28 1.53 0.44 12.55
CA GLN A 28 2.06 0.08 13.87
C GLN A 28 1.52 0.95 15.01
N ALA A 29 1.09 2.18 14.72
CA ALA A 29 0.45 3.06 15.69
C ALA A 29 -0.98 2.60 16.08
N GLY A 30 -1.45 1.48 15.53
CA GLY A 30 -2.75 0.87 15.86
C GLY A 30 -3.84 1.13 14.81
N ASP A 31 -3.48 1.70 13.66
CA ASP A 31 -4.43 1.85 12.56
C ASP A 31 -4.82 0.48 12.00
N ARG A 32 -6.14 0.22 11.99
CA ARG A 32 -6.71 -1.05 11.53
C ARG A 32 -6.82 -1.13 10.00
N ARG A 33 -6.60 -0.02 9.29
CA ARG A 33 -6.61 0.03 7.83
C ARG A 33 -5.46 -0.78 7.26
N ARG A 34 -5.66 -1.33 6.06
CA ARG A 34 -4.59 -2.05 5.35
C ARG A 34 -3.55 -1.07 4.80
N PHE A 35 -2.36 -1.59 4.52
CA PHE A 35 -1.21 -0.80 4.05
C PHE A 35 -1.59 0.21 2.95
N GLY A 36 -2.25 -0.21 1.88
CA GLY A 36 -2.56 0.72 0.80
C GLY A 36 -3.76 1.64 1.06
N GLU A 37 -4.64 1.33 2.01
CA GLU A 37 -5.66 2.30 2.46
C GLU A 37 -4.97 3.47 3.19
N ILE A 38 -3.95 3.16 4.00
CA ILE A 38 -3.13 4.17 4.66
C ILE A 38 -2.28 4.92 3.61
N ALA A 39 -1.64 4.23 2.68
CA ALA A 39 -0.85 4.87 1.62
C ALA A 39 -1.70 5.82 0.75
N LEU A 40 -2.95 5.47 0.52
CA LEU A 40 -3.94 6.30 -0.19
C LEU A 40 -4.34 7.51 0.65
N ALA A 41 -4.64 7.31 1.94
CA ALA A 41 -4.94 8.40 2.86
C ALA A 41 -3.78 9.38 3.04
N LEU A 42 -2.53 8.90 2.93
CA LEU A 42 -1.32 9.73 2.97
C LEU A 42 -0.98 10.38 1.61
N GLY A 43 -1.73 10.09 0.55
CA GLY A 43 -1.50 10.64 -0.79
C GLY A 43 -0.26 10.10 -1.51
N TYR A 44 0.30 8.97 -1.04
CA TYR A 44 1.48 8.36 -1.64
C TYR A 44 1.16 7.53 -2.89
N LEU A 45 -0.11 7.14 -3.06
CA LEU A 45 -0.62 6.51 -4.27
C LEU A 45 -1.52 7.49 -5.01
N GLY A 46 -1.23 7.74 -6.29
CA GLY A 46 -2.09 8.54 -7.17
C GLY A 46 -3.29 7.76 -7.70
N ASN A 47 -4.33 8.44 -8.20
CA ASN A 47 -5.59 7.84 -8.67
C ASN A 47 -5.43 6.64 -9.63
N ASP A 48 -4.41 6.65 -10.49
CA ASP A 48 -4.17 5.54 -11.43
C ASP A 48 -3.58 4.30 -10.72
N SER A 49 -2.62 4.53 -9.82
CA SER A 49 -2.04 3.51 -8.95
C SER A 49 -3.07 2.95 -7.95
N ILE A 50 -3.98 3.80 -7.48
CA ILE A 50 -5.10 3.44 -6.61
C ILE A 50 -6.01 2.44 -7.31
N LYS A 51 -6.39 2.68 -8.57
CA LYS A 51 -7.29 1.79 -9.30
C LYS A 51 -6.73 0.38 -9.42
N ARG A 52 -5.44 0.26 -9.75
CA ARG A 52 -4.72 -1.02 -9.81
C ARG A 52 -4.58 -1.67 -8.43
N TYR A 53 -4.34 -0.87 -7.39
CA TYR A 53 -4.24 -1.37 -6.02
C TYR A 53 -5.58 -1.93 -5.52
N VAL A 54 -6.69 -1.21 -5.74
CA VAL A 54 -8.02 -1.64 -5.35
C VAL A 54 -8.40 -2.93 -6.08
N ASP A 55 -8.19 -3.02 -7.40
CA ASP A 55 -8.46 -4.24 -8.19
C ASP A 55 -7.67 -5.45 -7.67
N TYR A 56 -6.39 -5.25 -7.32
CA TYR A 56 -5.56 -6.28 -6.72
C TYR A 56 -6.08 -6.75 -5.34
N MET A 57 -6.53 -5.81 -4.51
CA MET A 57 -7.03 -6.10 -3.16
C MET A 57 -8.42 -6.72 -3.15
N GLU A 58 -9.28 -6.39 -4.11
CA GLU A 58 -10.59 -7.03 -4.30
C GLU A 58 -10.42 -8.48 -4.76
N LYS A 59 -9.51 -8.73 -5.71
CA LYS A 59 -9.16 -10.10 -6.12
C LYS A 59 -8.60 -10.95 -4.99
N GLN A 60 -7.86 -10.37 -4.05
CA GLN A 60 -7.32 -11.10 -2.90
C GLN A 60 -8.33 -11.34 -1.77
N LYS A 61 -9.48 -10.66 -1.74
CA LYS A 61 -10.55 -10.90 -0.74
C LYS A 61 -11.59 -11.93 -1.19
N GLY A 62 -11.54 -12.38 -2.43
CA GLY A 62 -12.51 -13.30 -3.04
C GLY A 62 -12.03 -14.75 -3.21
N GLY A 63 -11.04 -15.20 -2.46
CA GLY A 63 -10.50 -16.57 -2.48
C GLY A 63 -10.54 -17.22 -1.11
#